data_AF-A0A533T690-F1
#
_entry.id   AF-A0A533T690-F1
#
_cell.length_a   1.000
_cell.length_b   1.000
_cell.length_c   1.000
_cell.angle_alpha   90.00
_cell.angle_beta   90.00
_cell.angle_gamma   90.00
#
_symmetry.space_group_name_H-M   'P 1'
#
loop_
_entity.id
_entity.type
_entity.pdbx_description
1 polymer ?
#
loop_
_entity_poly.entity_id
_entity_poly.type
_entity_poly.pdbx_seq_one_letter_code
_entity_poly.pdbx_strand_id
1 'polypeptide(L)'
;MDISNVNNHDENKIAFYQAAVKLIVDRWAIGKPLLETTGKPSGYYRLTKYLLEFILANEVLPTGVHAMPEGRDRFNNLEPSFPVDFDTITEGFDLRLYNGA
;
A
#
# COMPACT_ATOMS: atom_id res chain seq x y z
N MET A 1 28.25 -17.96 4.72
CA MET A 1 27.16 -16.97 4.74
C MET A 1 25.88 -17.74 4.86
N ASP A 2 25.15 -17.53 5.95
CA ASP A 2 23.97 -18.30 6.31
C ASP A 2 22.76 -17.77 5.53
N ILE A 3 22.27 -18.55 4.56
CA ILE A 3 21.17 -18.17 3.66
C ILE A 3 19.85 -18.07 4.43
N SER A 4 19.75 -18.73 5.58
CA SER A 4 18.57 -18.69 6.44
C SER A 4 18.32 -17.32 7.09
N ASN A 5 19.37 -16.50 7.25
CA ASN A 5 19.28 -15.21 7.94
C ASN A 5 18.79 -14.07 7.04
N VAL A 6 18.95 -14.21 5.70
CA VAL A 6 18.51 -13.22 4.71
C VAL A 6 17.00 -13.30 4.50
N ASN A 7 16.45 -14.52 4.37
CA ASN A 7 15.02 -14.73 4.14
C ASN A 7 14.16 -14.22 5.32
N ASN A 8 14.60 -14.43 6.57
CA ASN A 8 13.89 -13.96 7.76
C ASN A 8 13.88 -12.43 7.89
N HIS A 9 14.94 -11.74 7.43
CA HIS A 9 15.02 -10.29 7.50
C HIS A 9 14.05 -9.63 6.50
N ASP A 10 13.94 -10.19 5.30
CA ASP A 10 13.03 -9.72 4.26
C ASP A 10 11.57 -10.00 4.62
N GLU A 11 11.25 -11.16 5.18
CA GLU A 11 9.89 -11.48 5.65
C GLU A 11 9.41 -10.55 6.76
N ASN A 12 10.29 -10.24 7.73
CA ASN A 12 9.99 -9.28 8.79
C ASN A 12 9.79 -7.87 8.23
N LYS A 13 10.64 -7.41 7.31
CA LYS A 13 10.46 -6.13 6.62
C LYS A 13 9.14 -6.07 5.84
N ILE A 14 8.75 -7.15 5.17
CA ILE A 14 7.49 -7.23 4.42
C ILE A 14 6.29 -7.15 5.37
N ALA A 15 6.25 -7.98 6.42
CA ALA A 15 5.16 -7.96 7.40
C ALA A 15 5.05 -6.60 8.10
N PHE A 16 6.21 -6.00 8.38
CA PHE A 16 6.34 -4.68 8.96
C PHE A 16 5.71 -3.59 8.06
N TYR A 17 6.12 -3.50 6.79
CA TYR A 17 5.56 -2.52 5.85
C TYR A 17 4.11 -2.81 5.50
N GLN A 18 3.67 -4.07 5.47
CA GLN A 18 2.26 -4.42 5.25
C GLN A 18 1.33 -3.78 6.28
N ALA A 19 1.74 -3.72 7.56
CA ALA A 19 0.94 -3.08 8.60
C ALA A 19 0.80 -1.56 8.38
N ALA A 20 1.91 -0.87 8.08
CA ALA A 20 1.91 0.56 7.80
C ALA A 20 1.09 0.89 6.54
N VAL A 21 1.30 0.14 5.45
CA VAL A 21 0.53 0.26 4.20
C VAL A 21 -0.96 0.09 4.47
N LYS A 22 -1.36 -0.93 5.23
CA LYS A 22 -2.76 -1.16 5.55
C LYS A 22 -3.39 0.04 6.26
N LEU A 23 -2.70 0.65 7.22
CA LEU A 23 -3.19 1.84 7.93
C LEU A 23 -3.37 3.03 6.99
N ILE A 24 -2.41 3.27 6.09
CA ILE A 24 -2.48 4.35 5.08
C ILE A 24 -3.69 4.14 4.16
N VAL A 25 -3.84 2.93 3.61
CA VAL A 25 -4.91 2.62 2.66
C VAL A 25 -6.28 2.57 3.34
N ASP A 26 -6.38 2.12 4.59
CA ASP A 26 -7.62 2.18 5.37
C ASP A 26 -8.05 3.64 5.61
N ARG A 27 -7.11 4.59 5.86
CA ARG A 27 -7.44 6.02 5.94
C ARG A 27 -7.92 6.57 4.62
N TRP A 28 -7.24 6.25 3.52
CA TRP A 28 -7.68 6.62 2.17
C TRP A 28 -9.09 6.08 1.86
N ALA A 29 -9.45 4.92 2.39
CA ALA A 29 -10.75 4.29 2.14
C ALA A 29 -11.94 4.96 2.86
N ILE A 30 -11.70 5.81 3.86
CA ILE A 30 -12.77 6.45 4.65
C ILE A 30 -13.69 7.27 3.74
N GLY A 31 -15.00 7.06 3.87
CA GLY A 31 -16.03 7.80 3.13
C GLY A 31 -16.16 7.40 1.65
N LYS A 32 -15.37 6.44 1.14
CA LYS A 32 -15.49 5.95 -0.23
C LYS A 32 -16.56 4.86 -0.35
N PRO A 33 -17.27 4.74 -1.48
CA PRO A 33 -18.24 3.68 -1.72
C PRO A 33 -17.58 2.29 -1.65
N LEU A 34 -18.22 1.36 -0.94
CA LEU A 34 -17.73 -0.01 -0.79
C LEU A 34 -18.26 -0.90 -1.92
N LEU A 35 -17.43 -1.81 -2.40
CA LEU A 35 -17.86 -2.90 -3.28
C LEU A 35 -18.51 -4.00 -2.42
N GLU A 36 -19.69 -4.49 -2.81
CA GLU A 36 -20.38 -5.59 -2.11
C GLU A 36 -19.52 -6.87 -2.03
N THR A 37 -18.64 -7.06 -3.00
CA THR A 37 -17.85 -8.26 -3.20
C THR A 37 -16.67 -8.40 -2.24
N THR A 38 -16.14 -7.27 -1.76
CA THR A 38 -14.92 -7.21 -0.93
C THR A 38 -15.10 -6.42 0.36
N GLY A 39 -16.17 -5.64 0.49
CA GLY A 39 -16.36 -4.67 1.58
C GLY A 39 -15.33 -3.54 1.58
N LYS A 40 -14.59 -3.37 0.48
CA LYS A 40 -13.55 -2.35 0.31
C LYS A 40 -13.85 -1.50 -0.93
N PRO A 41 -13.39 -0.23 -1.00
CA PRO A 41 -13.57 0.59 -2.19
C PRO A 41 -12.78 0.04 -3.39
N SER A 42 -13.25 0.35 -4.60
CA SER A 42 -12.49 0.08 -5.82
C SER A 42 -11.09 0.69 -5.72
N GLY A 43 -10.07 -0.05 -6.15
CA GLY A 43 -8.67 0.39 -6.04
C GLY A 43 -7.99 0.14 -4.69
N TYR A 44 -8.70 -0.28 -3.64
CA TYR A 44 -8.10 -0.57 -2.33
C TYR A 44 -6.89 -1.51 -2.43
N TYR A 45 -7.07 -2.69 -3.03
CA TYR A 45 -5.99 -3.66 -3.13
C TYR A 45 -4.89 -3.25 -4.12
N ARG A 46 -5.24 -2.48 -5.17
CA ARG A 46 -4.24 -1.92 -6.10
C ARG A 46 -3.34 -0.92 -5.38
N LEU A 47 -3.93 -0.02 -4.60
CA LEU A 47 -3.18 0.96 -3.82
C LEU A 47 -2.33 0.28 -2.74
N THR A 48 -2.86 -0.71 -2.04
CA THR A 48 -2.10 -1.53 -1.08
C THR A 48 -0.87 -2.16 -1.73
N LYS A 49 -1.05 -2.81 -2.88
CA LYS A 49 0.04 -3.46 -3.60
C LYS A 49 1.08 -2.43 -4.07
N TYR A 50 0.62 -1.35 -4.72
CA TYR A 50 1.49 -0.28 -5.21
C TYR A 50 2.35 0.31 -4.10
N LEU A 51 1.73 0.65 -2.96
CA LEU A 51 2.42 1.30 -1.85
C LEU A 51 3.45 0.35 -1.20
N LEU A 52 3.11 -0.93 -1.04
CA LEU A 52 4.04 -1.94 -0.53
C LEU A 52 5.25 -2.11 -1.46
N GLU A 53 5.02 -2.26 -2.76
CA GLU A 53 6.10 -2.39 -3.75
C GLU A 53 6.98 -1.14 -3.79
N PHE A 54 6.39 0.05 -3.72
CA PHE A 54 7.13 1.31 -3.69
C PHE A 54 8.04 1.41 -2.45
N ILE A 55 7.51 1.12 -1.26
CA ILE A 55 8.27 1.21 -0.01
C ILE A 55 9.37 0.15 0.02
N LEU A 56 9.11 -1.08 -0.45
CA LEU A 56 10.13 -2.13 -0.53
C LEU A 56 11.28 -1.74 -1.47
N ALA A 57 10.99 -1.05 -2.57
CA ALA A 57 12.01 -0.66 -3.54
C ALA A 57 12.81 0.59 -3.15
N ASN A 58 12.20 1.52 -2.41
CA ASN A 58 12.80 2.85 -2.17
C ASN A 58 13.04 3.16 -0.69
N GLU A 59 12.51 2.35 0.24
CA GLU A 59 12.55 2.56 1.70
C GLU A 59 12.02 3.94 2.15
N VAL A 60 11.17 4.57 1.32
CA VAL A 60 10.52 5.86 1.59
C VAL A 60 9.05 5.84 1.18
N LEU A 61 8.26 6.76 1.71
CA LEU A 61 6.89 6.99 1.27
C LEU A 61 6.88 7.75 -0.07
N PRO A 62 5.97 7.43 -1.00
CA PRO A 62 5.75 8.25 -2.19
C PRO A 62 5.24 9.64 -1.79
N THR A 63 5.46 10.63 -2.65
CA THR A 63 5.07 12.03 -2.42
C THR A 63 4.36 12.60 -3.65
N GLY A 64 3.52 13.60 -3.46
CA GLY A 64 2.74 14.22 -4.52
C GLY A 64 1.58 13.37 -5.06
N VAL A 65 1.04 13.79 -6.20
CA VAL A 65 -0.13 13.15 -6.84
C VAL A 65 0.32 12.13 -7.88
N HIS A 66 -0.04 10.87 -7.69
CA HIS A 66 0.24 9.79 -8.63
C HIS A 66 -1.05 9.28 -9.27
N ALA A 67 -1.00 8.99 -10.57
CA ALA A 67 -2.07 8.25 -11.23
C ALA A 67 -1.89 6.74 -10.97
N MET A 68 -2.86 6.12 -10.30
CA MET A 68 -2.88 4.67 -10.19
C MET A 68 -3.24 4.06 -11.55
N PRO A 69 -2.50 3.03 -12.02
CA PRO A 69 -2.81 2.42 -13.30
C PRO A 69 -4.21 1.78 -13.27
N GLU A 70 -4.82 1.70 -14.45
CA GLU A 70 -5.98 0.86 -14.66
C GLU A 70 -5.67 -0.58 -14.24
N GLY A 71 -6.69 -1.28 -13.74
CA GLY A 71 -6.55 -2.66 -13.33
C GLY A 71 -7.77 -3.48 -13.64
N ARG A 72 -7.81 -4.70 -13.09
CA ARG A 72 -8.96 -5.59 -13.23
C ARG A 72 -9.32 -6.18 -11.88
N ASP A 73 -10.61 -6.32 -11.65
CA ASP A 73 -11.13 -7.02 -10.48
C ASP A 73 -11.05 -8.56 -10.66
N ARG A 74 -11.48 -9.29 -9.63
CA ARG A 74 -11.50 -10.78 -9.64
C ARG A 74 -12.47 -11.39 -10.66
N PHE A 75 -13.38 -10.59 -11.21
CA PHE A 75 -14.35 -10.99 -12.24
C PHE A 75 -13.92 -10.51 -13.63
N ASN A 76 -12.67 -10.03 -13.76
CA ASN A 76 -12.08 -9.52 -15.00
C ASN A 76 -12.70 -8.20 -15.52
N ASN A 77 -13.50 -7.50 -14.71
CA ASN A 77 -14.00 -6.17 -15.06
C ASN A 77 -12.87 -5.14 -14.97
N LEU A 78 -12.89 -4.17 -15.88
CA LEU A 78 -11.94 -3.05 -15.85
C LEU A 78 -12.23 -2.17 -14.63
N GLU A 79 -11.20 -1.89 -13.85
CA GLU A 79 -11.23 -0.86 -12.81
C GLU A 79 -10.44 0.35 -13.31
N PRO A 80 -11.06 1.55 -13.36
CA PRO A 80 -10.43 2.71 -13.95
C PRO A 80 -9.21 3.18 -13.13
N SER A 81 -8.36 3.95 -13.81
CA SER A 81 -7.32 4.75 -13.17
C SER A 81 -7.96 5.75 -12.21
N PHE A 82 -7.24 6.08 -11.14
CA PHE A 82 -7.65 7.11 -10.19
C PHE A 82 -6.42 7.85 -9.66
N PRO A 83 -6.54 9.17 -9.39
CA PRO A 83 -5.47 9.91 -8.76
C PRO A 83 -5.40 9.57 -7.27
N VAL A 84 -4.18 9.54 -6.73
CA VAL A 84 -3.91 9.45 -5.30
C VAL A 84 -2.96 10.56 -4.92
N ASP A 85 -3.39 11.40 -3.98
CA ASP A 85 -2.54 12.39 -3.34
C ASP A 85 -1.84 11.74 -2.13
N PHE A 86 -0.56 11.40 -2.30
CA PHE A 86 0.23 10.75 -1.27
C PHE A 86 0.62 11.69 -0.13
N ASP A 87 0.74 12.99 -0.39
CA ASP A 87 1.04 13.96 0.66
C ASP A 87 -0.10 13.98 1.69
N THR A 88 -1.34 13.91 1.22
CA THR A 88 -2.53 13.82 2.09
C THR A 88 -2.63 12.47 2.82
N ILE A 89 -2.54 11.33 2.12
CA ILE A 89 -2.84 10.03 2.76
C ILE A 89 -1.71 9.48 3.63
N THR A 90 -0.50 9.98 3.44
CA THR A 90 0.67 9.63 4.26
C THR A 90 0.98 10.67 5.33
N GLU A 91 0.16 11.73 5.46
CA GLU A 91 0.32 12.73 6.50
C GLU A 91 0.35 12.07 7.91
N GLY A 92 1.38 12.42 8.68
CA GLY A 92 1.61 11.87 10.01
C GLY A 92 2.11 10.42 10.04
N PHE A 93 2.48 9.82 8.90
CA PHE A 93 3.22 8.57 8.85
C PHE A 93 4.72 8.84 8.72
N ASP A 94 5.51 8.20 9.58
CA ASP A 94 6.96 8.22 9.50
C ASP A 94 7.46 6.77 9.53
N LEU A 95 7.98 6.28 8.38
CA LEU A 95 8.54 4.93 8.25
C LEU A 95 9.69 4.65 9.25
N ARG A 96 10.27 5.67 9.88
CA ARG A 96 11.30 5.52 10.93
C ARG A 96 10.74 5.20 12.30
N LEU A 97 9.51 5.59 12.61
CA LEU A 97 8.78 5.13 13.83
C LEU A 97 8.44 3.63 13.78
N TYR A 98 8.80 3.03 12.67
CA TYR A 98 8.35 1.78 12.12
C TYR A 98 9.61 0.92 11.83
N ASN A 99 10.75 1.53 11.48
CA ASN A 99 12.09 0.92 11.46
C ASN A 99 12.81 0.86 12.84
N GLY A 100 12.07 0.85 13.96
CA GLY A 100 12.64 0.96 15.31
C GLY A 100 12.75 -0.35 16.09
N ALA A 101 13.74 -1.20 15.75
CA ALA A 101 14.55 -2.06 16.66
C ALA A 101 15.53 -2.92 15.86
#